data_AF-A0A1V6B4A6-F1
#
_entry.id   AF-A0A1V6B4A6-F1
#
_cell.length_a   1.000
_cell.length_b   1.000
_cell.length_c   1.000
_cell.angle_alpha   90.00
_cell.angle_beta   90.00
_cell.angle_gamma   90.00
#
_symmetry.space_group_name_H-M   'P 1'
#
loop_
_entity.id
_entity.type
_entity.pdbx_description
1 polymer ?
#
loop_
_entity_poly.entity_id
_entity_poly.type
_entity_poly.pdbx_seq_one_letter_code
_entity_poly.pdbx_strand_id
1 'polypeptide(L)'
;MTGRLQSISNPLFFAGVLLFAIGLPLSMFLMSVSQLIIIVAWLFNGDLKEKLKKAFSNKVVLLLAAFFFWHVAGLLYTTDLQYGFKDVRVKLPLLLVPIVFSSMPVFSDKQFKTLALVFVASVLVSTLISMCIYVGIIPIEFHNVRDISVFISHIRLSLLICIAVYLSFWLFRRVKYGYGLLLVIIWFLYFLTIIESVTGLGILAVVVLIYAIKKILNSKSVRLKGIIASSIVTAVTILAFNIKNTWHEVTFFNEAELNSLTMHTANGIPYTHDTLSREAENGHPVWINICEPELREAWNHRSKINYDGKNLNGDEIKRTIFRFLSSKGLKKDAHAVQLLTEAEIEAIEHGVANADELIESNIHNRLRVTLWELNNYRSGGNASGHSLTMRFEFWQTALQIIKQHALTGVGTGDVPDAFAKKYDEANSMLETKFRLRSHNQFLAVAVALGIPALLLFIIVLFYPVFQYQNSGSFLYMTFWVTAFLSMLTEDTLETQAGVSFFIFFNSLFLFLKNKELDKNFI
;
A
#
# COMPACT_ATOMS: atom_id res chain seq x y z
N MET A 1 2.81 -48.95 -8.00
CA MET A 1 2.49 -47.58 -8.50
C MET A 1 3.12 -46.46 -7.66
N THR A 2 3.63 -46.73 -6.45
CA THR A 2 4.07 -45.73 -5.46
C THR A 2 5.45 -45.10 -5.72
N GLY A 3 6.44 -45.84 -6.22
CA GLY A 3 7.81 -45.30 -6.36
C GLY A 3 8.00 -44.21 -7.43
N ARG A 4 7.29 -44.29 -8.57
CA ARG A 4 7.43 -43.33 -9.69
C ARG A 4 6.70 -42.00 -9.44
N LEU A 5 5.59 -42.04 -8.71
CA LEU A 5 4.88 -40.82 -8.28
C LEU A 5 5.68 -40.07 -7.20
N GLN A 6 6.32 -40.82 -6.30
CA GLN A 6 7.15 -40.24 -5.24
C GLN A 6 8.44 -39.60 -5.78
N SER A 7 9.03 -40.14 -6.86
CA SER A 7 10.21 -39.54 -7.49
C SER A 7 9.93 -38.23 -8.21
N ILE A 8 8.70 -38.02 -8.72
CA ILE A 8 8.28 -36.79 -9.42
C ILE A 8 7.79 -35.72 -8.43
N SER A 9 7.35 -36.12 -7.24
CA SER A 9 6.75 -35.22 -6.24
C SER A 9 7.67 -34.06 -5.82
N ASN A 10 8.94 -34.31 -5.49
CA ASN A 10 9.85 -33.24 -5.04
C ASN A 10 10.16 -32.21 -6.14
N PRO A 11 10.49 -32.61 -7.39
CA PRO A 11 10.58 -31.68 -8.51
C PRO A 11 9.30 -30.89 -8.78
N LEU A 12 8.14 -31.57 -8.75
CA LEU A 12 6.83 -30.93 -8.99
C LEU A 12 6.50 -29.90 -7.90
N PHE A 13 6.82 -30.22 -6.64
CA PHE A 13 6.66 -29.29 -5.52
C PHE A 13 7.52 -28.04 -5.72
N PHE A 14 8.80 -28.23 -6.05
CA PHE A 14 9.70 -27.09 -6.30
C PHE A 14 9.25 -26.25 -7.49
N ALA A 15 8.80 -26.87 -8.59
CA ALA A 15 8.22 -26.18 -9.73
C ALA A 15 6.95 -25.40 -9.35
N GLY A 16 6.07 -25.98 -8.53
CA GLY A 16 4.90 -25.31 -7.99
C GLY A 16 5.27 -24.07 -7.16
N VAL A 17 6.29 -24.17 -6.29
CA VAL A 17 6.77 -23.03 -5.49
C VAL A 17 7.42 -21.95 -6.36
N LEU A 18 8.15 -22.32 -7.42
CA LEU A 18 8.66 -21.36 -8.41
C LEU A 18 7.53 -20.62 -9.14
N LEU A 19 6.51 -21.35 -9.61
CA LEU A 19 5.34 -20.75 -10.25
C LEU A 19 4.57 -19.84 -9.28
N PHE A 20 4.51 -20.19 -8.00
CA PHE A 20 3.88 -19.34 -7.00
C PHE A 20 4.68 -18.04 -6.83
N ALA A 21 6.01 -18.12 -6.76
CA ALA A 21 6.87 -16.93 -6.72
C ALA A 21 6.70 -16.02 -7.94
N ILE A 22 6.57 -16.60 -9.14
CA ILE A 22 6.32 -15.86 -10.39
C ILE A 22 4.92 -15.24 -10.39
N GLY A 23 3.92 -15.97 -9.90
CA GLY A 23 2.53 -15.52 -9.86
C GLY A 23 2.30 -14.32 -8.94
N LEU A 24 3.07 -14.20 -7.85
CA LEU A 24 2.91 -13.11 -6.88
C LEU A 24 2.90 -11.70 -7.53
N PRO A 25 3.91 -11.31 -8.35
CA PRO A 25 3.88 -10.01 -9.03
C PRO A 25 3.16 -10.00 -10.37
N LEU A 26 2.96 -11.15 -11.04
CA LEU A 26 2.53 -11.17 -12.46
C LEU A 26 1.12 -11.71 -12.71
N SER A 27 0.54 -12.55 -11.84
CA SER A 27 -0.77 -13.15 -12.11
C SER A 27 -1.45 -13.79 -10.90
N MET A 28 -2.63 -13.27 -10.55
CA MET A 28 -3.53 -13.87 -9.56
C MET A 28 -3.99 -15.28 -9.93
N PHE A 29 -4.19 -15.54 -11.22
CA PHE A 29 -4.52 -16.88 -11.70
C PHE A 29 -3.36 -17.86 -11.46
N LEU A 30 -2.13 -17.45 -11.78
CA LEU A 30 -0.95 -18.28 -11.58
C LEU A 30 -0.69 -18.55 -10.09
N MET A 31 -1.00 -17.62 -9.19
CA MET A 31 -0.98 -17.87 -7.74
C MET A 31 -1.90 -19.03 -7.34
N SER A 32 -3.13 -19.08 -7.86
CA SER A 32 -4.07 -20.17 -7.55
C SER A 32 -3.63 -21.51 -8.16
N VAL A 33 -3.22 -21.51 -9.44
CA VAL A 33 -2.79 -22.74 -10.14
C VAL A 33 -1.54 -23.33 -9.50
N SER A 34 -0.57 -22.49 -9.12
CA SER A 34 0.65 -22.95 -8.45
C SER A 34 0.36 -23.58 -7.08
N GLN A 35 -0.56 -23.03 -6.29
CA GLN A 35 -0.99 -23.63 -5.02
C GLN A 35 -1.63 -25.01 -5.24
N LEU A 36 -2.44 -25.19 -6.29
CA LEU A 36 -2.99 -26.50 -6.64
C LEU A 36 -1.87 -27.50 -7.00
N ILE A 37 -0.91 -27.10 -7.84
CA ILE A 37 0.25 -27.93 -8.20
C ILE A 37 1.03 -28.35 -6.96
N ILE A 38 1.25 -27.42 -6.01
CA ILE A 38 1.91 -27.68 -4.74
C ILE A 38 1.15 -28.73 -3.92
N ILE A 39 -0.17 -28.60 -3.81
CA ILE A 39 -1.01 -29.57 -3.08
C ILE A 39 -0.97 -30.94 -3.74
N VAL A 40 -1.08 -31.01 -5.08
CA VAL A 40 -0.98 -32.28 -5.83
C VAL A 40 0.38 -32.93 -5.62
N ALA A 41 1.47 -32.15 -5.71
CA ALA A 41 2.82 -32.65 -5.44
C ALA A 41 2.95 -33.19 -4.01
N TRP A 42 2.37 -32.49 -3.04
CA TRP A 42 2.34 -32.92 -1.65
C TRP A 42 1.55 -34.21 -1.46
N LEU A 43 0.38 -34.38 -2.09
CA LEU A 43 -0.40 -35.61 -2.01
C LEU A 43 0.38 -36.83 -2.53
N PHE A 44 1.19 -36.67 -3.58
CA PHE A 44 2.05 -37.74 -4.12
C PHE A 44 3.32 -38.03 -3.29
N ASN A 45 3.61 -37.25 -2.25
CA ASN A 45 4.83 -37.38 -1.46
C ASN A 45 4.69 -38.34 -0.27
N GLY A 46 4.89 -39.65 -0.43
CA GLY A 46 4.91 -40.58 0.72
C GLY A 46 3.61 -40.63 1.55
N ASP A 47 3.70 -40.99 2.83
CA ASP A 47 2.53 -41.23 3.70
C ASP A 47 1.85 -39.92 4.16
N LEU A 48 0.55 -39.79 3.84
CA LEU A 48 -0.28 -38.63 4.19
C LEU A 48 -0.47 -38.45 5.70
N LYS A 49 -0.67 -39.55 6.44
CA LYS A 49 -0.90 -39.54 7.88
C LYS A 49 0.34 -39.03 8.62
N GLU A 50 1.53 -39.46 8.20
CA GLU A 50 2.79 -38.97 8.77
C GLU A 50 3.01 -37.48 8.47
N LYS A 51 2.75 -37.02 7.24
CA LYS A 51 2.85 -35.60 6.88
C LYS A 51 1.90 -34.72 7.68
N LEU A 52 0.64 -35.13 7.83
CA LEU A 52 -0.34 -34.40 8.65
C LEU A 52 0.08 -34.38 10.12
N LYS A 53 0.54 -35.51 10.67
CA LYS A 53 1.08 -35.57 12.04
C LYS A 53 2.26 -34.62 12.23
N LYS A 54 3.19 -34.58 11.26
CA LYS A 54 4.32 -33.64 11.25
C LYS A 54 3.85 -32.19 11.18
N ALA A 55 2.92 -31.86 10.30
CA ALA A 55 2.38 -30.51 10.14
C ALA A 55 1.68 -30.01 11.43
N PHE A 56 0.74 -30.78 11.96
CA PHE A 56 -0.02 -30.40 13.16
C PHE A 56 0.76 -30.53 14.47
N SER A 57 1.96 -31.10 14.46
CA SER A 57 2.90 -30.97 15.59
C SER A 57 3.52 -29.57 15.69
N ASN A 58 3.43 -28.76 14.63
CA ASN A 58 4.02 -27.44 14.58
C ASN A 58 3.06 -26.38 15.11
N LYS A 59 3.47 -25.66 16.16
CA LYS A 59 2.67 -24.62 16.81
C LYS A 59 2.26 -23.48 15.86
N VAL A 60 3.11 -23.11 14.90
CA VAL A 60 2.76 -22.06 13.92
C VAL A 60 1.63 -22.52 13.01
N VAL A 61 1.65 -23.78 12.56
CA VAL A 61 0.58 -24.37 11.75
C VAL A 61 -0.72 -24.45 12.54
N LEU A 62 -0.66 -24.85 13.81
CA LEU A 62 -1.84 -24.89 14.69
C LEU A 62 -2.46 -23.50 14.90
N LEU A 63 -1.65 -22.46 15.11
CA LEU A 63 -2.13 -21.09 15.29
C LEU A 63 -2.79 -20.55 14.01
N LEU A 64 -2.18 -20.78 12.84
CA LEU A 64 -2.77 -20.37 11.56
C LEU A 64 -4.06 -21.14 11.24
N ALA A 65 -4.10 -22.44 11.54
CA ALA A 65 -5.31 -23.24 11.41
C ALA A 65 -6.41 -22.74 12.36
N ALA A 66 -6.08 -22.48 13.63
CA ALA A 66 -7.03 -21.94 14.59
C ALA A 66 -7.60 -20.59 14.13
N PHE A 67 -6.76 -19.70 13.60
CA PHE A 67 -7.21 -18.41 13.06
C PHE A 67 -8.13 -18.59 11.84
N PHE A 68 -7.79 -19.49 10.92
CA PHE A 68 -8.66 -19.81 9.78
C PHE A 68 -10.01 -20.38 10.23
N PHE A 69 -10.03 -21.33 11.17
CA PHE A 69 -11.28 -21.89 11.68
C PHE A 69 -12.09 -20.87 12.48
N TRP A 70 -11.47 -19.82 13.04
CA TRP A 70 -12.21 -18.72 13.65
C TRP A 70 -13.01 -17.92 12.60
N HIS A 71 -12.46 -17.69 11.41
CA HIS A 71 -13.23 -17.14 10.28
C HIS A 71 -14.38 -18.06 9.87
N VAL A 72 -14.17 -19.38 9.86
CA VAL A 72 -15.26 -20.34 9.57
C VAL A 72 -16.33 -20.29 10.65
N ALA A 73 -15.96 -20.23 11.93
CA ALA A 73 -16.91 -20.06 13.03
C ALA A 73 -17.68 -18.73 12.94
N GLY A 74 -17.04 -17.69 12.39
CA GLY A 74 -17.67 -16.40 12.08
C GLY A 74 -18.85 -16.48 11.11
N LEU A 75 -18.94 -17.55 10.31
CA LEU A 75 -20.10 -17.79 9.43
C LEU A 75 -21.36 -18.18 10.21
N LEU A 76 -21.25 -18.70 11.43
CA LEU A 76 -22.39 -19.17 12.23
C LEU A 76 -23.34 -18.04 12.66
N TYR A 77 -22.84 -16.80 12.71
CA TYR A 77 -23.57 -15.59 13.07
C TYR A 77 -23.44 -14.50 12.01
N THR A 78 -23.23 -14.91 10.76
CA THR A 78 -23.20 -14.06 9.58
C THR A 78 -24.55 -14.11 8.86
N THR A 79 -25.02 -12.97 8.37
CA THR A 79 -26.22 -12.86 7.53
C THR A 79 -25.86 -12.95 6.04
N ASP A 80 -24.83 -12.23 5.58
CA ASP A 80 -24.33 -12.30 4.20
C ASP A 80 -23.36 -13.48 4.02
N LEU A 81 -23.93 -14.66 3.82
CA LEU A 81 -23.16 -15.87 3.54
C LEU A 81 -22.39 -15.82 2.21
N GLN A 82 -22.85 -15.03 1.22
CA GLN A 82 -22.15 -14.93 -0.06
C GLN A 82 -20.81 -14.23 0.13
N TYR A 83 -20.80 -13.10 0.85
CA TYR A 83 -19.57 -12.42 1.24
C TYR A 83 -18.74 -13.30 2.17
N GLY A 84 -19.35 -13.94 3.17
CA GLY A 84 -18.67 -14.80 4.13
C GLY A 84 -17.90 -15.96 3.48
N PHE A 85 -18.53 -16.70 2.55
CA PHE A 85 -17.86 -17.78 1.82
C PHE A 85 -16.76 -17.28 0.87
N LYS A 86 -16.93 -16.09 0.28
CA LYS A 86 -15.87 -15.46 -0.51
C LYS A 86 -14.66 -15.15 0.37
N ASP A 87 -14.88 -14.61 1.56
CA ASP A 87 -13.83 -14.26 2.52
C ASP A 87 -13.04 -15.49 3.00
N VAL A 88 -13.76 -16.53 3.46
CA VAL A 88 -13.14 -17.81 3.87
C VAL A 88 -12.35 -18.43 2.73
N ARG A 89 -12.85 -18.38 1.49
CA ARG A 89 -12.13 -18.90 0.31
C ARG A 89 -10.84 -18.14 0.04
N VAL A 90 -10.84 -16.81 0.16
CA VAL A 90 -9.64 -15.98 0.02
C VAL A 90 -8.60 -16.33 1.08
N LYS A 91 -9.04 -16.66 2.30
CA LYS A 91 -8.20 -17.03 3.44
C LYS A 91 -7.80 -18.51 3.49
N LEU A 92 -8.35 -19.38 2.63
CA LEU A 92 -8.01 -20.80 2.57
C LEU A 92 -6.50 -21.11 2.46
N PRO A 93 -5.67 -20.33 1.74
CA PRO A 93 -4.24 -20.53 1.71
C PRO A 93 -3.57 -20.43 3.09
N LEU A 94 -4.14 -19.66 4.04
CA LEU A 94 -3.65 -19.58 5.43
C LEU A 94 -3.67 -20.94 6.13
N LEU A 95 -4.59 -21.83 5.74
CA LEU A 95 -4.65 -23.21 6.24
C LEU A 95 -3.73 -24.14 5.44
N LEU A 96 -3.88 -24.15 4.10
CA LEU A 96 -3.29 -25.19 3.27
C LEU A 96 -1.77 -25.05 3.10
N VAL A 97 -1.27 -23.83 2.87
CA VAL A 97 0.15 -23.60 2.55
C VAL A 97 1.07 -23.98 3.73
N PRO A 98 0.79 -23.58 5.00
CA PRO A 98 1.62 -23.98 6.14
C PRO A 98 1.63 -25.49 6.38
N ILE A 99 0.48 -26.17 6.20
CA ILE A 99 0.40 -27.63 6.35
C ILE A 99 1.32 -28.32 5.34
N VAL A 100 1.27 -27.90 4.08
CA VAL A 100 2.10 -28.47 3.02
C VAL A 100 3.58 -28.14 3.27
N PHE A 101 3.92 -26.87 3.47
CA PHE A 101 5.32 -26.43 3.56
C PHE A 101 6.04 -26.99 4.79
N SER A 102 5.36 -27.10 5.94
CA SER A 102 5.94 -27.64 7.17
C SER A 102 6.20 -29.15 7.12
N SER A 103 5.51 -29.87 6.25
CA SER A 103 5.64 -31.32 6.11
C SER A 103 6.59 -31.74 4.97
N MET A 104 6.81 -30.88 3.98
CA MET A 104 7.73 -31.10 2.85
C MET A 104 9.22 -30.97 3.25
N PRO A 105 10.14 -31.53 2.44
CA PRO A 105 11.57 -31.38 2.66
C PRO A 105 12.04 -29.94 2.44
N VAL A 106 13.04 -29.53 3.23
CA VAL A 106 13.70 -28.23 3.14
C VAL A 106 14.45 -28.11 1.82
N PHE A 107 14.52 -26.91 1.24
CA PHE A 107 15.27 -26.67 0.02
C PHE A 107 16.78 -26.70 0.25
N SER A 108 17.49 -27.24 -0.74
CA SER A 108 18.94 -27.07 -0.87
C SER A 108 19.31 -25.60 -1.12
N ASP A 109 20.56 -25.22 -0.84
CA ASP A 109 21.09 -23.87 -1.10
C ASP A 109 20.89 -23.44 -2.56
N LYS A 110 21.14 -24.36 -3.51
CA LYS A 110 20.90 -24.11 -4.93
C LYS A 110 19.43 -23.82 -5.23
N GLN A 111 18.51 -24.66 -4.74
CA GLN A 111 17.06 -24.47 -4.94
C GLN A 111 16.58 -23.14 -4.35
N PHE A 112 17.00 -22.81 -3.13
CA PHE A 112 16.58 -21.58 -2.48
C PHE A 112 17.11 -20.34 -3.22
N LYS A 113 18.37 -20.34 -3.65
CA LYS A 113 18.95 -19.27 -4.49
C LYS A 113 18.23 -19.12 -5.83
N THR A 114 17.92 -20.24 -6.48
CA THR A 114 17.14 -20.22 -7.73
C THR A 114 15.76 -19.63 -7.52
N LEU A 115 15.05 -20.03 -6.46
CA LEU A 115 13.74 -19.47 -6.10
C LEU A 115 13.82 -17.96 -5.84
N ALA A 116 14.80 -17.52 -5.07
CA ALA A 116 15.01 -16.10 -4.78
C ALA A 116 15.32 -15.29 -6.05
N LEU A 117 16.18 -15.80 -6.95
CA LEU A 117 16.47 -15.17 -8.24
C LEU A 117 15.25 -15.10 -9.16
N VAL A 118 14.46 -16.18 -9.24
CA VAL A 118 13.23 -16.23 -10.03
C VAL A 118 12.21 -15.22 -9.50
N PHE A 119 12.05 -15.13 -8.18
CA PHE A 119 11.20 -14.11 -7.56
C PHE A 119 11.67 -12.69 -7.93
N VAL A 120 12.95 -12.37 -7.70
CA VAL A 120 13.52 -11.05 -8.04
C VAL A 120 13.33 -10.73 -9.53
N ALA A 121 13.58 -11.70 -10.42
CA ALA A 121 13.37 -11.53 -11.85
C ALA A 121 11.90 -11.28 -12.20
N SER A 122 10.95 -11.98 -11.56
CA SER A 122 9.51 -11.77 -11.80
C SER A 122 9.04 -10.37 -11.36
N VAL A 123 9.53 -9.87 -10.23
CA VAL A 123 9.26 -8.49 -9.79
C VAL A 123 9.89 -7.49 -10.75
N LEU A 124 11.13 -7.73 -11.19
CA LEU A 124 11.80 -6.90 -12.18
C LEU A 124 10.99 -6.82 -13.49
N VAL A 125 10.52 -7.95 -14.03
CA VAL A 125 9.65 -8.00 -15.21
C VAL A 125 8.37 -7.18 -14.98
N SER A 126 7.70 -7.35 -13.84
CA SER A 126 6.50 -6.56 -13.52
C SER A 126 6.77 -5.06 -13.53
N THR A 127 7.87 -4.62 -12.93
CA THR A 127 8.25 -3.19 -12.88
C THR A 127 8.70 -2.66 -14.24
N LEU A 128 9.37 -3.47 -15.06
CA LEU A 128 9.77 -3.08 -16.42
C LEU A 128 8.56 -2.92 -17.34
N ILE A 129 7.58 -3.83 -17.27
CA ILE A 129 6.31 -3.70 -18.02
C ILE A 129 5.58 -2.43 -17.57
N SER A 130 5.51 -2.18 -16.26
CA SER A 130 4.91 -0.97 -15.71
C SER A 130 5.61 0.30 -16.22
N MET A 131 6.94 0.28 -16.33
CA MET A 131 7.70 1.40 -16.91
C MET A 131 7.48 1.56 -18.40
N CYS A 132 7.34 0.47 -19.17
CA CYS A 132 6.98 0.55 -20.59
C CYS A 132 5.60 1.20 -20.80
N ILE A 133 4.65 1.01 -19.87
CA ILE A 133 3.37 1.73 -19.85
C ILE A 133 3.61 3.21 -19.54
N TYR A 134 4.34 3.51 -18.45
CA TYR A 134 4.64 4.88 -18.03
C TYR A 134 5.28 5.74 -19.12
N VAL A 135 6.22 5.18 -19.91
CA VAL A 135 6.89 5.90 -21.00
C VAL A 135 6.16 5.84 -22.34
N GLY A 136 4.97 5.21 -22.39
CA GLY A 136 4.15 5.14 -23.61
C GLY A 136 4.61 4.12 -24.67
N ILE A 137 5.51 3.20 -24.35
CA ILE A 137 5.86 2.07 -25.24
C ILE A 137 4.68 1.11 -25.36
N ILE A 138 3.96 0.88 -24.25
CA ILE A 138 2.72 0.10 -24.23
C ILE A 138 1.56 1.10 -24.12
N PRO A 139 0.64 1.15 -25.10
CA PRO A 139 -0.42 2.15 -25.16
C PRO A 139 -1.60 1.78 -24.24
N ILE A 140 -1.36 1.86 -22.92
CA ILE A 140 -2.39 1.73 -21.89
C ILE A 140 -2.56 3.11 -21.27
N GLU A 141 -3.77 3.66 -21.34
CA GLU A 141 -4.12 4.93 -20.70
C GLU A 141 -4.17 4.76 -19.18
N PHE A 142 -3.63 5.73 -18.45
CA PHE A 142 -3.68 5.78 -17.00
C PHE A 142 -3.87 7.22 -16.52
N HIS A 143 -4.60 7.39 -15.42
CA HIS A 143 -4.86 8.72 -14.83
C HIS A 143 -3.91 9.01 -13.67
N ASN A 144 -3.56 7.98 -12.89
CA ASN A 144 -2.58 8.09 -11.83
C ASN A 144 -1.35 7.25 -12.16
N VAL A 145 -0.16 7.76 -11.83
CA VAL A 145 1.11 7.01 -11.99
C VAL A 145 1.13 5.68 -11.23
N ARG A 146 0.22 5.46 -10.27
CA ARG A 146 0.05 4.18 -9.57
C ARG A 146 -0.70 3.12 -10.37
N ASP A 147 -1.44 3.52 -11.40
CA ASP A 147 -2.26 2.62 -12.23
C ASP A 147 -1.41 1.85 -13.25
N ILE A 148 -0.17 2.28 -13.50
CA ILE A 148 0.80 1.56 -14.34
C ILE A 148 1.11 0.15 -13.82
N SER A 149 0.80 -0.13 -12.55
CA SER A 149 0.90 -1.44 -11.92
C SER A 149 -0.29 -2.33 -12.32
N VAL A 150 -0.25 -2.89 -13.53
CA VAL A 150 -1.40 -3.57 -14.16
C VAL A 150 -1.72 -4.98 -13.64
N PHE A 151 -0.73 -5.72 -13.11
CA PHE A 151 -0.94 -7.12 -12.71
C PHE A 151 -1.51 -7.28 -11.30
N ILE A 152 -1.17 -6.33 -10.43
CA ILE A 152 -1.49 -6.34 -9.01
C ILE A 152 -1.49 -4.87 -8.53
N SER A 153 -2.24 -4.53 -7.49
CA SER A 153 -2.24 -3.17 -6.95
C SER A 153 -0.81 -2.68 -6.62
N HIS A 154 -0.53 -1.41 -6.88
CA HIS A 154 0.75 -0.76 -6.57
C HIS A 154 1.21 -0.96 -5.12
N ILE A 155 0.29 -1.03 -4.15
CA ILE A 155 0.61 -1.28 -2.73
C ILE A 155 1.21 -2.68 -2.57
N ARG A 156 0.58 -3.71 -3.12
CA ARG A 156 1.08 -5.09 -3.05
C ARG A 156 2.38 -5.25 -3.84
N LEU A 157 2.49 -4.63 -5.03
CA LEU A 157 3.74 -4.61 -5.79
C LEU A 157 4.86 -3.96 -4.97
N SER A 158 4.59 -2.88 -4.24
CA SER A 158 5.57 -2.21 -3.37
C SER A 158 6.10 -3.14 -2.27
N LEU A 159 5.24 -3.97 -1.67
CA LEU A 159 5.67 -4.97 -0.68
C LEU A 159 6.57 -6.04 -1.33
N LEU A 160 6.21 -6.51 -2.52
CA LEU A 160 7.02 -7.48 -3.27
C LEU A 160 8.38 -6.90 -3.66
N ILE A 161 8.42 -5.62 -4.04
CA ILE A 161 9.66 -4.88 -4.30
C ILE A 161 10.53 -4.81 -3.04
N CYS A 162 9.96 -4.51 -1.86
CA CYS A 162 10.73 -4.52 -0.61
C CYS A 162 11.40 -5.88 -0.37
N ILE A 163 10.65 -6.98 -0.54
CA ILE A 163 11.20 -8.33 -0.41
C ILE A 163 12.27 -8.61 -1.47
N ALA A 164 12.07 -8.16 -2.71
CA ALA A 164 13.02 -8.33 -3.80
C ALA A 164 14.32 -7.54 -3.58
N VAL A 165 14.26 -6.37 -2.94
CA VAL A 165 15.43 -5.61 -2.48
C VAL A 165 16.20 -6.41 -1.43
N TYR A 166 15.53 -6.97 -0.42
CA TYR A 166 16.19 -7.77 0.62
C TYR A 166 16.82 -9.04 0.06
N LEU A 167 16.12 -9.73 -0.86
CA LEU A 167 16.66 -10.93 -1.51
C LEU A 167 17.82 -10.60 -2.44
N SER A 168 17.76 -9.49 -3.19
CA SER A 168 18.89 -9.00 -4.00
C SER A 168 20.10 -8.70 -3.12
N PHE A 169 19.89 -8.04 -1.97
CA PHE A 169 20.95 -7.77 -1.00
C PHE A 169 21.48 -9.03 -0.30
N TRP A 170 20.65 -10.06 -0.14
CA TRP A 170 21.12 -11.34 0.38
C TRP A 170 21.92 -12.13 -0.67
N LEU A 171 21.54 -12.04 -1.95
CA LEU A 171 22.11 -12.79 -3.07
C LEU A 171 23.40 -12.20 -3.66
N PHE A 172 23.66 -10.89 -3.59
CA PHE A 172 24.72 -10.26 -4.40
C PHE A 172 26.15 -10.81 -4.18
N ARG A 173 26.43 -11.37 -3.00
CA ARG A 173 27.72 -12.05 -2.70
C ARG A 173 27.66 -13.57 -2.79
N ARG A 174 26.49 -14.14 -3.12
CA ARG A 174 26.21 -15.58 -3.02
C ARG A 174 25.98 -16.26 -4.37
N VAL A 175 25.98 -15.50 -5.47
CA VAL A 175 25.78 -16.01 -6.83
C VAL A 175 26.87 -15.48 -7.78
N LYS A 176 27.25 -16.31 -8.75
CA LYS A 176 28.18 -15.93 -9.85
C LYS A 176 27.48 -14.80 -10.63
N TYR A 177 28.07 -13.61 -10.67
CA TYR A 177 27.47 -12.35 -11.19
C TYR A 177 26.49 -11.61 -10.26
N GLY A 178 26.53 -11.87 -8.95
CA GLY A 178 25.60 -11.25 -8.00
C GLY A 178 25.68 -9.72 -7.87
N TYR A 179 26.80 -9.08 -8.22
CA TYR A 179 26.91 -7.61 -8.17
C TYR A 179 25.92 -6.88 -9.10
N GLY A 180 25.45 -7.51 -10.18
CA GLY A 180 24.38 -6.95 -11.02
C GLY A 180 23.06 -6.71 -10.25
N LEU A 181 22.84 -7.43 -9.14
CA LEU A 181 21.68 -7.23 -8.27
C LEU A 181 21.71 -5.88 -7.55
N LEU A 182 22.87 -5.22 -7.44
CA LEU A 182 22.93 -3.85 -6.90
C LEU A 182 22.26 -2.84 -7.85
N LEU A 183 22.40 -3.02 -9.17
CA LEU A 183 21.67 -2.23 -10.15
C LEU A 183 20.17 -2.50 -10.08
N VAL A 184 19.78 -3.76 -9.84
CA VAL A 184 18.38 -4.14 -9.62
C VAL A 184 17.80 -3.48 -8.37
N ILE A 185 18.59 -3.36 -7.28
CA ILE A 185 18.16 -2.60 -6.08
C ILE A 185 17.96 -1.13 -6.42
N ILE A 186 18.91 -0.50 -7.13
CA ILE A 186 18.78 0.91 -7.54
C ILE A 186 17.53 1.10 -8.40
N TRP A 187 17.28 0.20 -9.36
CA TRP A 187 16.07 0.19 -10.17
C TRP A 187 14.80 0.11 -9.31
N PHE A 188 14.75 -0.81 -8.35
CA PHE A 188 13.59 -0.95 -7.47
C PHE A 188 13.34 0.29 -6.60
N LEU A 189 14.39 0.91 -6.07
CA LEU A 189 14.27 2.16 -5.31
C LEU A 189 13.74 3.29 -6.20
N TYR A 190 14.28 3.41 -7.42
CA TYR A 190 13.79 4.36 -8.41
C TYR A 190 12.33 4.11 -8.78
N PHE A 191 11.95 2.86 -9.06
CA PHE A 191 10.56 2.52 -9.40
C PHE A 191 9.58 2.87 -8.27
N LEU A 192 9.95 2.61 -6.99
CA LEU A 192 9.11 3.01 -5.85
C LEU A 192 8.88 4.53 -5.77
N THR A 193 9.85 5.34 -6.22
CA THR A 193 9.66 6.80 -6.32
C THR A 193 8.72 7.20 -7.44
N ILE A 194 8.77 6.52 -8.60
CA ILE A 194 7.88 6.78 -9.74
C ILE A 194 6.42 6.49 -9.38
N ILE A 195 6.13 5.35 -8.74
CA ILE A 195 4.76 5.04 -8.29
C ILE A 195 4.37 5.74 -6.97
N GLU A 196 5.18 6.70 -6.51
CA GLU A 196 4.96 7.48 -5.29
C GLU A 196 4.61 6.64 -4.04
N SER A 197 5.28 5.49 -3.88
CA SER A 197 4.95 4.52 -2.83
C SER A 197 5.54 4.91 -1.47
N VAL A 198 4.83 5.77 -0.74
CA VAL A 198 5.18 6.16 0.63
C VAL A 198 5.30 4.94 1.55
N THR A 199 4.40 3.97 1.42
CA THR A 199 4.42 2.73 2.22
C THR A 199 5.67 1.91 1.94
N GLY A 200 6.04 1.69 0.66
CA GLY A 200 7.23 0.92 0.31
C GLY A 200 8.53 1.59 0.77
N LEU A 201 8.67 2.89 0.48
CA LEU A 201 9.85 3.67 0.90
C LEU A 201 9.96 3.76 2.42
N GLY A 202 8.85 3.97 3.12
CA GLY A 202 8.79 4.01 4.58
C GLY A 202 9.21 2.68 5.22
N ILE A 203 8.72 1.55 4.70
CA ILE A 203 9.11 0.21 5.17
C ILE A 203 10.62 -0.01 4.99
N LEU A 204 11.18 0.32 3.82
CA LEU A 204 12.62 0.22 3.57
C LEU A 204 13.42 1.08 4.54
N ALA A 205 13.00 2.32 4.78
CA ALA A 205 13.65 3.23 5.73
C ALA A 205 13.63 2.67 7.17
N VAL A 206 12.50 2.12 7.63
CA VAL A 206 12.39 1.50 8.96
C VAL A 206 13.29 0.28 9.07
N VAL A 207 13.34 -0.59 8.06
CA VAL A 207 14.23 -1.76 8.05
C VAL A 207 15.70 -1.33 8.09
N VAL A 208 16.11 -0.35 7.28
CA VAL A 208 17.47 0.21 7.31
C VAL A 208 17.80 0.75 8.70
N LEU A 209 16.88 1.49 9.32
CA LEU A 209 17.05 2.04 10.66
C LEU A 209 17.24 0.94 11.73
N ILE A 210 16.40 -0.12 11.70
CA ILE A 210 16.51 -1.25 12.64
C ILE A 210 17.90 -1.90 12.53
N TYR A 211 18.38 -2.17 11.31
CA TYR A 211 19.70 -2.78 11.11
C TYR A 211 20.86 -1.83 11.40
N ALA A 212 20.71 -0.54 11.13
CA ALA A 212 21.68 0.49 11.51
C ALA A 212 21.85 0.55 13.04
N ILE A 213 20.74 0.58 13.79
CA ILE A 213 20.74 0.54 15.26
C ILE A 213 21.36 -0.76 15.74
N LYS A 214 20.96 -1.93 15.21
CA LYS A 214 21.57 -3.23 15.56
C LYS A 214 23.08 -3.22 15.34
N LYS A 215 23.56 -2.62 14.23
CA LYS A 215 25.00 -2.52 13.94
C LYS A 215 25.72 -1.58 14.90
N ILE A 216 25.10 -0.45 15.29
CA ILE A 216 25.65 0.45 16.31
C ILE A 216 25.79 -0.27 17.66
N LEU A 217 24.76 -1.00 18.10
CA LEU A 217 24.75 -1.70 19.37
C LEU A 217 25.81 -2.82 19.42
N ASN A 218 25.98 -3.56 18.33
CA ASN A 218 26.90 -4.72 18.28
C ASN A 218 28.34 -4.38 17.85
N SER A 219 28.57 -3.23 17.23
CA SER A 219 29.92 -2.83 16.77
C SER A 219 30.81 -2.45 17.94
N LYS A 220 32.09 -2.84 17.88
CA LYS A 220 33.14 -2.35 18.79
C LYS A 220 33.81 -1.05 18.30
N SER A 221 33.65 -0.70 17.02
CA SER A 221 34.31 0.46 16.41
C SER A 221 33.52 1.75 16.66
N VAL A 222 34.08 2.67 17.46
CA VAL A 222 33.49 3.99 17.75
C VAL A 222 33.34 4.83 16.48
N ARG A 223 34.30 4.75 15.55
CA ARG A 223 34.24 5.46 14.26
C ARG A 223 33.02 5.03 13.43
N LEU A 224 32.77 3.72 13.33
CA LEU A 224 31.62 3.21 12.59
C LEU A 224 30.30 3.64 13.24
N LYS A 225 30.22 3.63 14.59
CA LYS A 225 29.03 4.13 15.31
C LYS A 225 28.78 5.61 15.01
N GLY A 226 29.84 6.43 15.06
CA GLY A 226 29.77 7.86 14.75
C GLY A 226 29.28 8.12 13.32
N ILE A 227 29.80 7.39 12.33
CA ILE A 227 29.36 7.51 10.93
C ILE A 227 27.87 7.17 10.80
N ILE A 228 27.44 5.99 11.30
CA ILE A 228 26.03 5.56 11.18
C ILE A 228 25.10 6.54 11.91
N ALA A 229 25.46 6.96 13.13
CA ALA A 229 24.65 7.90 13.91
C ALA A 229 24.55 9.27 13.21
N SER A 230 25.67 9.78 12.68
CA SER A 230 25.67 11.01 11.88
C SER A 230 24.78 10.89 10.65
N SER A 231 24.86 9.77 9.91
CA SER A 231 23.99 9.55 8.73
C SER A 231 22.51 9.52 9.10
N ILE A 232 22.14 8.90 10.23
CA ILE A 232 20.75 8.90 10.71
C ILE A 232 20.31 10.34 11.06
N VAL A 233 21.12 11.07 11.83
CA VAL A 233 20.81 12.45 12.22
C VAL A 233 20.66 13.34 10.99
N THR A 234 21.57 13.24 10.01
CA THR A 234 21.49 13.98 8.74
C THR A 234 20.21 13.64 7.98
N ALA A 235 19.87 12.36 7.82
CA ALA A 235 18.66 11.94 7.12
C ALA A 235 17.38 12.45 7.81
N VAL A 236 17.30 12.36 9.14
CA VAL A 236 16.17 12.88 9.92
C VAL A 236 16.08 14.40 9.81
N THR A 237 17.21 15.11 9.81
CA THR A 237 17.25 16.57 9.68
C THR A 237 16.75 17.01 8.31
N ILE A 238 17.20 16.34 7.24
CA ILE A 238 16.72 16.59 5.88
C ILE A 238 15.21 16.35 5.79
N LEU A 239 14.72 15.22 6.32
CA LEU A 239 13.29 14.92 6.31
C LEU A 239 12.48 15.97 7.08
N ALA A 240 12.93 16.36 8.28
CA ALA A 240 12.27 17.37 9.10
C ALA A 240 12.26 18.75 8.42
N PHE A 241 13.36 19.13 7.76
CA PHE A 241 13.45 20.37 7.00
C PHE A 241 12.46 20.38 5.82
N ASN A 242 12.38 19.28 5.05
CA ASN A 242 11.41 19.15 3.97
C ASN A 242 9.97 19.22 4.48
N ILE A 243 9.64 18.49 5.55
CA ILE A 243 8.30 18.55 6.18
C ILE A 243 7.99 19.97 6.62
N LYS A 244 8.93 20.67 7.27
CA LYS A 244 8.74 22.04 7.74
C LYS A 244 8.47 23.00 6.58
N ASN A 245 9.26 22.93 5.51
CA ASN A 245 9.11 23.81 4.36
C ASN A 245 7.80 23.55 3.63
N THR A 246 7.46 22.28 3.36
CA THR A 246 6.20 21.93 2.72
C THR A 246 5.00 22.26 3.61
N TRP A 247 5.11 22.11 4.93
CA TRP A 247 4.07 22.56 5.85
C TRP A 247 3.86 24.07 5.75
N HIS A 248 4.95 24.85 5.68
CA HIS A 248 4.87 26.28 5.46
C HIS A 248 4.21 26.58 4.11
N GLU A 249 4.60 25.95 3.01
CA GLU A 249 3.97 26.12 1.69
C GLU A 249 2.46 25.86 1.71
N VAL A 250 2.03 24.79 2.37
CA VAL A 250 0.62 24.38 2.47
C VAL A 250 -0.21 25.30 3.37
N THR A 251 0.39 25.86 4.42
CA THR A 251 -0.33 26.66 5.43
C THR A 251 -0.14 28.16 5.30
N PHE A 252 0.79 28.59 4.45
CA PHE A 252 1.03 29.99 4.16
C PHE A 252 -0.22 30.62 3.54
N PHE A 253 -0.55 31.82 4.00
CA PHE A 253 -1.66 32.62 3.53
C PHE A 253 -1.18 34.06 3.36
N ASN A 254 -1.24 34.59 2.15
CA ASN A 254 -0.76 35.92 1.82
C ASN A 254 -1.80 36.99 2.17
N GLU A 255 -1.77 37.47 3.41
CA GLU A 255 -2.69 38.53 3.86
C GLU A 255 -2.55 39.85 3.09
N ALA A 256 -1.39 40.11 2.47
CA ALA A 256 -1.17 41.36 1.72
C ALA A 256 -2.11 41.48 0.49
N GLU A 257 -2.56 40.36 -0.07
CA GLU A 257 -3.53 40.36 -1.17
C GLU A 257 -4.91 40.84 -0.74
N LEU A 258 -5.30 40.61 0.52
CA LEU A 258 -6.55 41.14 1.07
C LEU A 258 -6.55 42.67 1.19
N ASN A 259 -5.36 43.28 1.24
CA ASN A 259 -5.20 44.73 1.30
C ASN A 259 -5.13 45.38 -0.08
N SER A 260 -5.03 44.59 -1.16
CA SER A 260 -4.87 45.07 -2.54
C SER A 260 -5.93 44.50 -3.49
N LEU A 261 -7.15 44.32 -2.97
CA LEU A 261 -8.28 43.80 -3.73
C LEU A 261 -8.65 44.73 -4.90
N THR A 262 -8.82 44.12 -6.07
CA THR A 262 -9.32 44.85 -7.24
C THR A 262 -10.85 44.86 -7.21
N MET A 263 -11.45 46.01 -7.48
CA MET A 263 -12.92 46.14 -7.45
C MET A 263 -13.58 45.66 -8.74
N HIS A 264 -12.93 45.83 -9.90
CA HIS A 264 -13.50 45.52 -11.21
C HIS A 264 -12.50 44.78 -12.11
N THR A 265 -13.00 43.94 -13.00
CA THR A 265 -12.24 43.28 -14.07
C THR A 265 -11.76 44.30 -15.11
N ALA A 266 -10.91 43.87 -16.04
CA ALA A 266 -10.51 44.70 -17.19
C ALA A 266 -11.70 45.15 -18.06
N ASN A 267 -12.82 44.40 -18.04
CA ASN A 267 -14.05 44.76 -18.75
C ASN A 267 -15.03 45.58 -17.89
N GLY A 268 -14.64 45.97 -16.67
CA GLY A 268 -15.45 46.81 -15.79
C GLY A 268 -16.53 46.06 -14.98
N ILE A 269 -16.52 44.74 -14.96
CA ILE A 269 -17.47 43.93 -14.16
C ILE A 269 -16.94 43.82 -12.73
N PRO A 270 -17.77 43.98 -11.67
CA PRO A 270 -17.28 43.92 -10.30
C PRO A 270 -16.82 42.51 -9.90
N TYR A 271 -15.72 42.43 -9.14
CA TYR A 271 -15.30 41.20 -8.50
C TYR A 271 -16.05 40.96 -7.19
N THR A 272 -16.31 39.69 -6.87
CA THR A 272 -16.75 39.22 -5.56
C THR A 272 -15.56 38.73 -4.75
N HIS A 273 -15.61 38.98 -3.43
CA HIS A 273 -14.56 38.63 -2.47
C HIS A 273 -15.19 38.12 -1.18
N ASP A 274 -14.76 36.94 -0.71
CA ASP A 274 -14.95 36.47 0.66
C ASP A 274 -13.62 36.61 1.40
N THR A 275 -13.51 37.67 2.19
CA THR A 275 -12.30 37.99 2.98
C THR A 275 -12.26 37.26 4.32
N LEU A 276 -13.32 36.53 4.69
CA LEU A 276 -13.37 35.74 5.91
C LEU A 276 -12.81 34.34 5.69
N SER A 277 -12.94 33.81 4.47
CA SER A 277 -12.35 32.53 4.12
C SER A 277 -10.82 32.57 4.17
N ARG A 278 -10.24 31.54 4.79
CA ARG A 278 -8.78 31.35 4.90
C ARG A 278 -8.27 30.21 4.02
N GLU A 279 -9.09 29.72 3.10
CA GLU A 279 -8.62 28.78 2.08
C GLU A 279 -7.64 29.48 1.14
N ALA A 280 -6.45 28.90 0.96
CA ALA A 280 -5.43 29.37 0.04
C ALA A 280 -4.81 28.21 -0.75
N GLU A 281 -4.33 28.53 -1.94
CA GLU A 281 -3.51 27.66 -2.78
C GLU A 281 -2.18 28.35 -3.03
N ASN A 282 -1.07 27.71 -2.67
CA ASN A 282 0.29 28.27 -2.79
C ASN A 282 0.44 29.66 -2.12
N GLY A 283 -0.30 29.92 -1.04
CA GLY A 283 -0.33 31.23 -0.40
C GLY A 283 -1.41 32.19 -0.88
N HIS A 284 -1.99 31.97 -2.06
CA HIS A 284 -2.96 32.88 -2.66
C HIS A 284 -4.39 32.57 -2.21
N PRO A 285 -5.15 33.54 -1.67
CA PRO A 285 -6.51 33.29 -1.20
C PRO A 285 -7.44 32.81 -2.34
N VAL A 286 -8.21 31.76 -2.07
CA VAL A 286 -9.09 31.12 -3.08
C VAL A 286 -10.28 32.01 -3.41
N TRP A 287 -10.90 32.60 -2.39
CA TRP A 287 -12.22 33.19 -2.49
C TRP A 287 -12.23 34.70 -2.76
N ILE A 288 -11.18 35.23 -3.39
CA ILE A 288 -11.05 36.64 -3.77
C ILE A 288 -10.81 36.83 -5.27
N ASN A 289 -11.13 38.03 -5.77
CA ASN A 289 -11.02 38.43 -7.16
C ASN A 289 -11.79 37.48 -8.10
N ILE A 290 -13.04 37.16 -7.77
CA ILE A 290 -13.90 36.25 -8.54
C ILE A 290 -14.90 37.01 -9.39
N CYS A 291 -14.93 36.73 -10.70
CA CYS A 291 -15.95 37.23 -11.63
C CYS A 291 -16.58 36.04 -12.36
N GLU A 292 -17.60 35.42 -11.74
CA GLU A 292 -18.25 34.22 -12.29
C GLU A 292 -18.84 34.41 -13.69
N PRO A 293 -19.49 35.53 -14.06
CA PRO A 293 -20.04 35.68 -15.41
C PRO A 293 -18.98 35.57 -16.50
N GLU A 294 -17.85 36.28 -16.34
CA GLU A 294 -16.73 36.21 -17.28
C GLU A 294 -16.07 34.84 -17.29
N LEU A 295 -15.84 34.27 -16.10
CA LEU A 295 -15.18 32.99 -15.96
C LEU A 295 -15.99 31.86 -16.60
N ARG A 296 -17.31 31.87 -16.41
CA ARG A 296 -18.26 30.89 -16.96
C ARG A 296 -18.28 30.92 -18.48
N GLU A 297 -18.35 32.10 -19.07
CA GLU A 297 -18.33 32.25 -20.54
C GLU A 297 -16.98 31.78 -21.11
N ALA A 298 -15.88 32.26 -20.56
CA ALA A 298 -14.53 31.92 -21.03
C ALA A 298 -14.22 30.42 -20.87
N TRP A 299 -14.59 29.84 -19.73
CA TRP A 299 -14.39 28.41 -19.46
C TRP A 299 -15.17 27.54 -20.45
N ASN A 300 -16.47 27.81 -20.64
CA ASN A 300 -17.32 27.03 -21.54
C ASN A 300 -16.89 27.11 -23.01
N HIS A 301 -16.11 28.14 -23.39
CA HIS A 301 -15.54 28.25 -24.74
C HIS A 301 -14.28 27.37 -24.92
N ARG A 302 -13.51 27.13 -23.85
CA ARG A 302 -12.25 26.38 -23.93
C ARG A 302 -12.37 24.92 -23.48
N SER A 303 -13.24 24.63 -22.51
CA SER A 303 -13.38 23.31 -21.88
C SER A 303 -14.49 22.47 -22.52
N LYS A 304 -14.33 21.15 -22.44
CA LYS A 304 -15.37 20.16 -22.78
C LYS A 304 -16.38 19.97 -21.65
N ILE A 305 -16.07 20.40 -20.43
CA ILE A 305 -16.91 20.29 -19.24
C ILE A 305 -17.53 21.66 -18.94
N ASN A 306 -18.86 21.69 -18.80
CA ASN A 306 -19.58 22.92 -18.48
C ASN A 306 -19.20 23.44 -17.08
N TYR A 307 -19.03 24.76 -16.94
CA TYR A 307 -18.70 25.48 -15.70
C TYR A 307 -19.60 25.15 -14.49
N ASP A 308 -20.88 24.86 -14.69
CA ASP A 308 -21.80 24.45 -13.60
C ASP A 308 -21.84 22.94 -13.38
N GLY A 309 -21.06 22.20 -14.16
CA GLY A 309 -20.98 20.75 -14.11
C GLY A 309 -20.03 20.25 -13.03
N LYS A 310 -19.72 18.96 -13.15
CA LYS A 310 -18.75 18.28 -12.31
C LYS A 310 -17.53 17.92 -13.13
N ASN A 311 -16.35 18.00 -12.50
CA ASN A 311 -15.12 17.44 -13.05
C ASN A 311 -15.24 15.90 -13.13
N LEU A 312 -14.26 15.23 -13.74
CA LEU A 312 -14.26 13.77 -13.90
C LEU A 312 -14.14 13.00 -12.57
N ASN A 313 -13.73 13.66 -11.48
CA ASN A 313 -13.73 13.09 -10.12
C ASN A 313 -15.08 13.25 -9.39
N GLY A 314 -16.00 14.03 -9.95
CA GLY A 314 -17.34 14.29 -9.43
C GLY A 314 -17.47 15.54 -8.55
N ASP A 315 -16.42 16.35 -8.42
CA ASP A 315 -16.45 17.64 -7.70
C ASP A 315 -16.96 18.77 -8.59
N GLU A 316 -17.49 19.84 -7.98
CA GLU A 316 -17.91 21.03 -8.72
C GLU A 316 -16.74 21.69 -9.46
N ILE A 317 -16.82 21.78 -10.79
CA ILE A 317 -15.71 22.26 -11.62
C ILE A 317 -15.33 23.71 -11.26
N LYS A 318 -16.30 24.56 -10.92
CA LYS A 318 -16.06 25.95 -10.49
C LYS A 318 -15.08 26.04 -9.32
N ARG A 319 -15.17 25.12 -8.35
CA ARG A 319 -14.28 25.11 -7.19
C ARG A 319 -12.87 24.70 -7.58
N THR A 320 -12.73 23.71 -8.49
CA THR A 320 -11.44 23.32 -9.06
C THR A 320 -10.81 24.49 -9.82
N ILE A 321 -11.57 25.22 -10.64
CA ILE A 321 -11.09 26.40 -11.38
C ILE A 321 -10.59 27.49 -10.41
N PHE A 322 -11.37 27.82 -9.37
CA PHE A 322 -10.98 28.85 -8.40
C PHE A 322 -9.66 28.51 -7.70
N ARG A 323 -9.52 27.26 -7.25
CA ARG A 323 -8.30 26.77 -6.60
C ARG A 323 -7.12 26.75 -7.57
N PHE A 324 -7.32 26.26 -8.80
CA PHE A 324 -6.25 26.16 -9.78
C PHE A 324 -5.72 27.53 -10.18
N LEU A 325 -6.60 28.49 -10.48
CA LEU A 325 -6.20 29.86 -10.80
C LEU A 325 -5.52 30.54 -9.61
N SER A 326 -6.00 30.33 -8.38
CA SER A 326 -5.31 30.77 -7.16
C SER A 326 -3.90 30.21 -7.06
N SER A 327 -3.70 28.92 -7.32
CA SER A 327 -2.37 28.30 -7.21
C SER A 327 -1.32 28.94 -8.13
N LYS A 328 -1.76 29.60 -9.20
CA LYS A 328 -0.93 30.38 -10.14
C LYS A 328 -0.84 31.88 -9.80
N GLY A 329 -1.45 32.32 -8.70
CA GLY A 329 -1.55 33.74 -8.32
C GLY A 329 -2.45 34.57 -9.24
N LEU A 330 -3.35 33.92 -9.98
CA LEU A 330 -4.24 34.58 -10.95
C LEU A 330 -5.59 34.97 -10.31
N LYS A 331 -6.19 36.03 -10.86
CA LYS A 331 -7.59 36.41 -10.60
C LYS A 331 -8.54 35.42 -11.30
N LYS A 332 -9.79 35.30 -10.86
CA LYS A 332 -10.74 34.31 -11.38
C LYS A 332 -11.69 35.01 -12.35
N ASP A 333 -11.16 35.35 -13.52
CA ASP A 333 -11.84 36.06 -14.61
C ASP A 333 -11.55 35.42 -15.98
N ALA A 334 -12.12 35.97 -17.04
CA ALA A 334 -11.95 35.46 -18.41
C ALA A 334 -10.48 35.51 -18.87
N HIS A 335 -9.73 36.54 -18.50
CA HIS A 335 -8.33 36.69 -18.90
C HIS A 335 -7.46 35.59 -18.30
N ALA A 336 -7.69 35.23 -17.04
CA ALA A 336 -6.98 34.13 -16.41
C ALA A 336 -7.22 32.77 -17.09
N VAL A 337 -8.45 32.51 -17.56
CA VAL A 337 -8.77 31.30 -18.34
C VAL A 337 -8.05 31.31 -19.69
N GLN A 338 -7.91 32.47 -20.33
CA GLN A 338 -7.17 32.59 -21.59
C GLN A 338 -5.68 32.25 -21.43
N LEU A 339 -5.09 32.53 -20.26
CA LEU A 339 -3.70 32.18 -19.94
C LEU A 339 -3.47 30.68 -19.69
N LEU A 340 -4.51 29.87 -19.55
CA LEU A 340 -4.38 28.43 -19.34
C LEU A 340 -3.97 27.73 -20.64
N THR A 341 -3.01 26.81 -20.53
CA THR A 341 -2.66 25.89 -21.61
C THR A 341 -3.68 24.76 -21.75
N GLU A 342 -3.74 24.09 -22.90
CA GLU A 342 -4.66 22.96 -23.11
C GLU A 342 -4.45 21.83 -22.07
N ALA A 343 -3.20 21.55 -21.71
CA ALA A 343 -2.87 20.55 -20.68
C ALA A 343 -3.40 20.95 -19.29
N GLU A 344 -3.39 22.25 -18.95
CA GLU A 344 -3.94 22.73 -17.68
C GLU A 344 -5.48 22.69 -17.66
N ILE A 345 -6.12 22.96 -18.79
CA ILE A 345 -7.58 22.81 -18.91
C ILE A 345 -7.96 21.35 -18.73
N GLU A 346 -7.28 20.44 -19.42
CA GLU A 346 -7.48 19.00 -19.25
C GLU A 346 -7.23 18.58 -17.80
N ALA A 347 -6.18 19.10 -17.15
CA ALA A 347 -5.91 18.81 -15.74
C ALA A 347 -7.05 19.24 -14.82
N ILE A 348 -7.59 20.45 -15.00
CA ILE A 348 -8.72 20.96 -14.22
C ILE A 348 -9.98 20.13 -14.49
N GLU A 349 -10.22 19.72 -15.74
CA GLU A 349 -11.32 18.79 -16.09
C GLU A 349 -11.19 17.45 -15.37
N HIS A 350 -9.97 16.98 -15.16
CA HIS A 350 -9.63 15.80 -14.35
C HIS A 350 -9.55 16.08 -12.85
N GLY A 351 -9.92 17.29 -12.40
CA GLY A 351 -10.03 17.65 -10.98
C GLY A 351 -8.74 18.10 -10.31
N VAL A 352 -7.66 18.37 -11.07
CA VAL A 352 -6.44 18.97 -10.53
C VAL A 352 -6.73 20.40 -10.08
N ALA A 353 -6.58 20.65 -8.78
CA ALA A 353 -6.92 21.94 -8.16
C ALA A 353 -5.70 22.84 -7.93
N ASN A 354 -4.48 22.36 -8.18
CA ASN A 354 -3.25 23.10 -7.92
C ASN A 354 -2.23 22.83 -9.05
N ALA A 355 -1.67 23.89 -9.62
CA ALA A 355 -0.78 23.83 -10.78
C ALA A 355 0.52 23.07 -10.52
N ASP A 356 1.03 23.04 -9.27
CA ASP A 356 2.26 22.29 -8.98
C ASP A 356 2.04 20.77 -9.02
N GLU A 357 0.79 20.29 -9.01
CA GLU A 357 0.50 18.87 -9.21
C GLU A 357 0.79 18.42 -10.66
N LEU A 358 0.92 19.37 -11.60
CA LEU A 358 1.32 19.10 -12.98
C LEU A 358 2.84 18.99 -13.15
N ILE A 359 3.60 19.49 -12.17
CA ILE A 359 5.07 19.44 -12.19
C ILE A 359 5.50 18.06 -11.67
N GLU A 360 6.25 17.32 -12.49
CA GLU A 360 6.78 15.95 -12.29
C GLU A 360 6.39 15.22 -10.99
N SER A 361 5.64 14.10 -11.11
CA SER A 361 5.27 13.22 -10.00
C SER A 361 6.49 12.83 -9.17
N ASN A 362 6.59 13.38 -7.96
CA ASN A 362 7.73 13.17 -7.09
C ASN A 362 7.26 13.03 -5.63
N ILE A 363 8.18 12.57 -4.78
CA ILE A 363 7.90 12.36 -3.36
C ILE A 363 7.52 13.66 -2.63
N HIS A 364 7.95 14.82 -3.15
CA HIS A 364 7.62 16.13 -2.58
C HIS A 364 6.14 16.49 -2.84
N ASN A 365 5.62 16.29 -4.05
CA ASN A 365 4.19 16.46 -4.36
C ASN A 365 3.34 15.57 -3.46
N ARG A 366 3.75 14.30 -3.26
CA ARG A 366 3.03 13.40 -2.35
C ARG A 366 3.07 13.89 -0.90
N LEU A 367 4.20 14.41 -0.43
CA LEU A 367 4.29 15.02 0.89
C LEU A 367 3.36 16.24 1.00
N ARG A 368 3.36 17.12 0.00
CA ARG A 368 2.51 18.31 -0.06
C ARG A 368 1.03 17.98 -0.02
N VAL A 369 0.56 17.08 -0.89
CA VAL A 369 -0.83 16.59 -0.89
C VAL A 369 -1.19 16.01 0.47
N THR A 370 -0.33 15.17 1.06
CA THR A 370 -0.60 14.55 2.37
C THR A 370 -0.72 15.60 3.49
N LEU A 371 0.14 16.62 3.51
CA LEU A 371 0.08 17.70 4.49
C LEU A 371 -1.12 18.63 4.27
N TRP A 372 -1.48 18.89 3.00
CA TRP A 372 -2.67 19.64 2.65
C TRP A 372 -3.95 18.91 3.06
N GLU A 373 -4.05 17.59 2.80
CA GLU A 373 -5.15 16.74 3.27
C GLU A 373 -5.32 16.88 4.80
N LEU A 374 -4.21 16.80 5.54
CA LEU A 374 -4.20 16.92 6.99
C LEU A 374 -4.65 18.31 7.47
N ASN A 375 -4.21 19.37 6.81
CA ASN A 375 -4.60 20.74 7.15
C ASN A 375 -6.08 20.98 6.87
N ASN A 376 -6.56 20.58 5.70
CA ASN A 376 -7.97 20.69 5.30
C ASN A 376 -8.88 19.95 6.29
N TYR A 377 -8.53 18.72 6.66
CA TYR A 377 -9.29 17.93 7.63
C TYR A 377 -9.31 18.54 9.04
N ARG A 378 -8.19 19.10 9.51
CA ARG A 378 -8.13 19.81 10.80
C ARG A 378 -9.03 21.05 10.83
N SER A 379 -9.23 21.69 9.69
CA SER A 379 -10.10 22.86 9.54
C SER A 379 -11.57 22.51 9.30
N GLY A 380 -11.95 21.23 9.42
CA GLY A 380 -13.33 20.75 9.22
C GLY A 380 -13.70 20.49 7.75
N GLY A 381 -12.72 20.42 6.86
CA GLY A 381 -12.92 20.09 5.45
C GLY A 381 -13.32 18.63 5.23
N ASN A 382 -13.98 18.35 4.09
CA ASN A 382 -14.41 17.00 3.72
C ASN A 382 -13.20 16.08 3.45
N ALA A 383 -13.19 14.89 4.04
CA ALA A 383 -12.17 13.87 3.83
C ALA A 383 -12.33 13.06 2.52
N SER A 384 -13.46 13.21 1.82
CA SER A 384 -13.76 12.49 0.58
C SER A 384 -12.66 12.67 -0.46
N GLY A 385 -12.19 11.57 -1.06
CA GLY A 385 -11.12 11.59 -2.07
C GLY A 385 -9.69 11.70 -1.52
N HIS A 386 -9.53 11.84 -0.19
CA HIS A 386 -8.22 12.06 0.44
C HIS A 386 -7.72 10.84 1.20
N SER A 387 -6.65 10.24 0.69
CA SER A 387 -6.19 8.91 1.09
C SER A 387 -5.91 8.75 2.59
N LEU A 388 -5.32 9.77 3.23
CA LEU A 388 -4.94 9.71 4.65
C LEU A 388 -6.15 9.98 5.55
N THR A 389 -6.91 11.04 5.26
CA THR A 389 -8.00 11.50 6.13
C THR A 389 -9.21 10.58 6.05
N MET A 390 -9.48 9.97 4.90
CA MET A 390 -10.44 8.87 4.78
C MET A 390 -10.11 7.73 5.75
N ARG A 391 -8.83 7.36 5.93
CA ARG A 391 -8.46 6.29 6.88
C ARG A 391 -8.78 6.63 8.32
N PHE A 392 -8.72 7.91 8.71
CA PHE A 392 -9.13 8.32 10.06
C PHE A 392 -10.64 8.09 10.27
N GLU A 393 -11.47 8.46 9.29
CA GLU A 393 -12.91 8.17 9.31
C GLU A 393 -13.19 6.66 9.36
N PHE A 394 -12.44 5.87 8.58
CA PHE A 394 -12.56 4.41 8.56
C PHE A 394 -12.21 3.80 9.93
N TRP A 395 -11.15 4.29 10.58
CA TRP A 395 -10.71 3.81 11.89
C TRP A 395 -11.70 4.20 12.99
N GLN A 396 -12.21 5.43 12.96
CA GLN A 396 -13.24 5.86 13.90
C GLN A 396 -14.50 4.99 13.77
N THR A 397 -14.96 4.77 12.53
CA THR A 397 -16.11 3.91 12.24
C THR A 397 -15.87 2.47 12.72
N ALA A 398 -14.71 1.90 12.43
CA ALA A 398 -14.33 0.57 12.89
C ALA A 398 -14.34 0.46 14.43
N LEU A 399 -13.78 1.44 15.14
CA LEU A 399 -13.75 1.47 16.60
C LEU A 399 -15.16 1.53 17.20
N GLN A 400 -16.08 2.28 16.58
CA GLN A 400 -17.47 2.31 17.01
C GLN A 400 -18.16 0.95 16.84
N ILE A 401 -17.94 0.27 15.72
CA ILE A 401 -18.48 -1.09 15.48
C ILE A 401 -17.88 -2.08 16.50
N ILE A 402 -16.56 -2.05 16.71
CA ILE A 402 -15.88 -2.93 17.69
C ILE A 402 -16.44 -2.71 19.10
N LYS A 403 -16.72 -1.46 19.49
CA LYS A 403 -17.30 -1.16 20.80
C LYS A 403 -18.69 -1.79 20.98
N GLN A 404 -19.48 -1.88 19.91
CA GLN A 404 -20.80 -2.50 19.93
C GLN A 404 -20.74 -4.04 19.87
N HIS A 405 -19.71 -4.60 19.24
CA HIS A 405 -19.56 -6.04 18.98
C HIS A 405 -18.22 -6.61 19.46
N ALA A 406 -17.80 -6.25 20.69
CA ALA A 406 -16.43 -6.50 21.14
C ALA A 406 -16.04 -7.99 21.24
N LEU A 407 -16.97 -8.90 21.53
CA LEU A 407 -16.68 -10.31 21.76
C LEU A 407 -16.65 -11.14 20.48
N THR A 408 -17.68 -11.03 19.64
CA THR A 408 -17.87 -11.86 18.45
C THR A 408 -17.56 -11.11 17.16
N GLY A 409 -17.46 -9.78 17.19
CA GLY A 409 -17.54 -8.98 15.97
C GLY A 409 -18.93 -9.09 15.34
N VAL A 410 -19.02 -8.64 14.09
CA VAL A 410 -20.27 -8.63 13.31
C VAL A 410 -20.47 -9.90 12.49
N GLY A 411 -19.48 -10.79 12.42
CA GLY A 411 -19.49 -11.95 11.54
C GLY A 411 -18.56 -11.78 10.34
N THR A 412 -18.17 -12.89 9.74
CA THR A 412 -17.26 -12.90 8.57
C THR A 412 -17.92 -12.32 7.32
N GLY A 413 -19.24 -12.44 7.18
CA GLY A 413 -19.99 -11.90 6.05
C GLY A 413 -20.35 -10.42 6.16
N ASP A 414 -20.67 -9.97 7.37
CA ASP A 414 -21.47 -8.75 7.56
C ASP A 414 -20.61 -7.48 7.71
N VAL A 415 -19.29 -7.57 7.51
CA VAL A 415 -18.38 -6.44 7.62
C VAL A 415 -18.76 -5.26 6.70
N PRO A 416 -19.04 -5.46 5.39
CA PRO A 416 -19.41 -4.35 4.51
C PRO A 416 -20.70 -3.65 4.99
N ASP A 417 -21.72 -4.42 5.36
CA ASP A 417 -23.01 -3.92 5.80
C ASP A 417 -22.92 -3.17 7.13
N ALA A 418 -22.12 -3.69 8.06
CA ALA A 418 -21.86 -3.03 9.33
C ALA A 418 -21.19 -1.66 9.14
N PHE A 419 -20.21 -1.56 8.22
CA PHE A 419 -19.60 -0.27 7.88
C PHE A 419 -20.61 0.67 7.22
N ALA A 420 -21.36 0.21 6.21
CA ALA A 420 -22.36 1.03 5.52
C ALA A 420 -23.39 1.61 6.50
N LYS A 421 -23.98 0.74 7.34
CA LYS A 421 -24.93 1.13 8.38
C LYS A 421 -24.30 2.13 9.37
N LYS A 422 -23.05 1.91 9.79
CA LYS A 422 -22.39 2.80 10.75
C LYS A 422 -22.11 4.18 10.16
N TYR A 423 -21.74 4.27 8.88
CA TYR A 423 -21.59 5.56 8.20
C TYR A 423 -22.92 6.33 8.12
N ASP A 424 -24.03 5.64 7.88
CA ASP A 424 -25.36 6.26 7.84
C ASP A 424 -25.79 6.75 9.22
N GLU A 425 -25.62 5.92 10.26
CA GLU A 425 -25.91 6.30 11.65
C GLU A 425 -25.09 7.50 12.14
N ALA A 426 -23.84 7.60 11.68
CA ALA A 426 -22.92 8.68 12.05
C ALA A 426 -23.11 9.95 11.21
N ASN A 427 -24.01 9.97 10.22
CA ASN A 427 -24.14 11.05 9.23
C ASN A 427 -22.77 11.41 8.61
N SER A 428 -22.02 10.40 8.17
CA SER A 428 -20.67 10.59 7.67
C SER A 428 -20.63 11.58 6.50
N MET A 429 -19.68 12.53 6.58
CA MET A 429 -19.39 13.48 5.50
C MET A 429 -18.76 12.81 4.27
N LEU A 430 -18.34 11.55 4.38
CA LEU A 430 -17.81 10.79 3.26
C LEU A 430 -18.92 10.48 2.25
N GLU A 431 -18.68 10.84 0.99
CA GLU A 431 -19.52 10.40 -0.11
C GLU A 431 -19.57 8.88 -0.18
N THR A 432 -20.72 8.32 -0.55
CA THR A 432 -20.96 6.88 -0.59
C THR A 432 -19.89 6.11 -1.37
N LYS A 433 -19.37 6.68 -2.46
CA LYS A 433 -18.32 6.07 -3.29
C LYS A 433 -16.97 5.89 -2.57
N PHE A 434 -16.72 6.69 -1.52
CA PHE A 434 -15.48 6.69 -0.74
C PHE A 434 -15.61 5.95 0.60
N ARG A 435 -16.80 5.45 0.93
CA ARG A 435 -17.03 4.67 2.14
C ARG A 435 -16.45 3.27 1.98
N LEU A 436 -15.29 3.05 2.61
CA LEU A 436 -14.59 1.77 2.59
C LEU A 436 -14.45 1.21 4.01
N ARG A 437 -13.78 0.06 4.12
CA ARG A 437 -13.48 -0.62 5.38
C ARG A 437 -12.26 0.01 6.06
N SER A 438 -11.87 -0.58 7.19
CA SER A 438 -10.84 -0.06 8.09
C SER A 438 -9.48 0.25 7.45
N HIS A 439 -9.07 -0.40 6.34
CA HIS A 439 -7.70 -0.29 5.82
C HIS A 439 -6.65 -0.48 6.94
N ASN A 440 -6.92 -1.42 7.83
CA ASN A 440 -6.04 -1.79 8.93
C ASN A 440 -6.42 -3.21 9.33
N GLN A 441 -5.47 -4.14 9.22
CA GLN A 441 -5.75 -5.56 9.42
C GLN A 441 -6.23 -5.88 10.84
N PHE A 442 -5.70 -5.18 11.85
CA PHE A 442 -6.07 -5.41 13.25
C PHE A 442 -7.52 -4.99 13.50
N LEU A 443 -7.90 -3.81 12.99
CA LEU A 443 -9.29 -3.35 13.05
C LEU A 443 -10.21 -4.24 12.21
N ALA A 444 -9.76 -4.71 11.04
CA ALA A 444 -10.55 -5.61 10.19
C ALA A 444 -10.90 -6.92 10.92
N VAL A 445 -9.90 -7.54 11.57
CA VAL A 445 -10.10 -8.76 12.36
C VAL A 445 -11.03 -8.50 13.55
N ALA A 446 -10.82 -7.40 14.28
CA ALA A 446 -11.66 -7.07 15.44
C ALA A 446 -13.12 -6.76 15.06
N VAL A 447 -13.35 -6.06 13.94
CA VAL A 447 -14.71 -5.81 13.43
C VAL A 447 -15.37 -7.13 13.03
N ALA A 448 -14.68 -7.98 12.26
CA ALA A 448 -15.25 -9.21 11.73
C ALA A 448 -15.51 -10.26 12.83
N LEU A 449 -14.57 -10.43 13.77
CA LEU A 449 -14.52 -11.62 14.66
C LEU A 449 -14.34 -11.28 16.15
N GLY A 450 -14.24 -9.99 16.50
CA GLY A 450 -14.10 -9.53 17.88
C GLY A 450 -12.67 -9.52 18.42
N ILE A 451 -12.53 -8.99 19.63
CA ILE A 451 -11.25 -8.84 20.35
C ILE A 451 -10.56 -10.20 20.62
N PRO A 452 -11.26 -11.30 20.98
CA PRO A 452 -10.61 -12.60 21.16
C PRO A 452 -9.89 -13.08 19.89
N ALA A 453 -10.50 -12.90 18.72
CA ALA A 453 -9.88 -13.24 17.43
C ALA A 453 -8.69 -12.32 17.11
N LEU A 454 -8.78 -11.03 17.45
CA LEU A 454 -7.66 -10.09 17.34
C LEU A 454 -6.47 -10.54 18.21
N LEU A 455 -6.70 -10.98 19.44
CA LEU A 455 -5.64 -11.49 20.30
C LEU A 455 -4.99 -12.75 19.70
N LEU A 456 -5.79 -13.68 19.17
CA LEU A 456 -5.28 -14.84 18.45
C LEU A 456 -4.44 -14.41 17.23
N PHE A 457 -4.90 -13.42 16.48
CA PHE A 457 -4.17 -12.89 15.32
C PHE A 457 -2.83 -12.25 15.72
N ILE A 458 -2.78 -11.50 16.81
CA ILE A 458 -1.52 -10.96 17.36
C ILE A 458 -0.59 -12.12 17.73
N ILE A 459 -1.09 -13.19 18.35
CA ILE A 459 -0.28 -14.38 18.66
C ILE A 459 0.23 -15.03 17.37
N VAL A 460 -0.61 -15.19 16.34
CA VAL A 460 -0.21 -15.72 15.02
C VAL A 460 0.97 -14.93 14.43
N LEU A 461 0.94 -13.60 14.54
CA LEU A 461 1.99 -12.73 13.98
C LEU A 461 3.28 -12.75 14.79
N PHE A 462 3.21 -12.73 16.13
CA PHE A 462 4.38 -12.54 16.99
C PHE A 462 4.97 -13.86 17.51
N TYR A 463 4.19 -14.93 17.62
CA TYR A 463 4.68 -16.23 18.10
C TYR A 463 5.87 -16.75 17.29
N PRO A 464 5.86 -16.76 15.94
CA PRO A 464 7.00 -17.22 15.17
C PRO A 464 8.27 -16.40 15.44
N VAL A 465 8.15 -15.08 15.66
CA VAL A 465 9.29 -14.18 15.91
C VAL A 465 10.06 -14.58 17.16
N PHE A 466 9.35 -14.90 18.25
CA PHE A 466 9.99 -15.16 19.54
C PHE A 466 10.32 -16.63 19.80
N GLN A 467 9.59 -17.55 19.17
CA GLN A 467 9.62 -18.97 19.57
C GLN A 467 10.11 -19.92 18.48
N TYR A 468 10.38 -19.42 17.27
CA TYR A 468 10.79 -20.27 16.15
C TYR A 468 12.28 -20.17 15.84
N GLN A 469 12.95 -21.31 15.66
CA GLN A 469 14.42 -21.35 15.55
C GLN A 469 14.99 -20.59 14.33
N ASN A 470 14.17 -20.35 13.30
CA ASN A 470 14.54 -19.61 12.09
C ASN A 470 14.18 -18.11 12.14
N SER A 471 13.56 -17.64 13.23
CA SER A 471 12.95 -16.32 13.26
C SER A 471 13.95 -15.17 13.29
N GLY A 472 15.13 -15.36 13.90
CA GLY A 472 16.16 -14.32 13.98
C GLY A 472 16.92 -14.08 12.67
N SER A 473 16.59 -14.80 11.60
CA SER A 473 17.29 -14.70 10.31
C SER A 473 16.93 -13.39 9.59
N PHE A 474 17.88 -12.84 8.83
CA PHE A 474 17.69 -11.58 8.12
C PHE A 474 16.44 -11.59 7.24
N LEU A 475 16.29 -12.63 6.41
CA LEU A 475 15.16 -12.74 5.47
C LEU A 475 13.81 -12.83 6.19
N TYR A 476 13.74 -13.57 7.30
CA TYR A 476 12.48 -13.67 8.05
C TYR A 476 12.13 -12.34 8.74
N MET A 477 13.11 -11.71 9.40
CA MET A 477 12.86 -10.46 10.12
C MET A 477 12.50 -9.30 9.18
N THR A 478 13.17 -9.16 8.04
CA THR A 478 12.83 -8.09 7.08
C THR A 478 11.45 -8.31 6.47
N PHE A 479 11.09 -9.57 6.15
CA PHE A 479 9.73 -9.91 5.74
C PHE A 479 8.71 -9.61 6.83
N TRP A 480 8.96 -10.05 8.06
CA TRP A 480 8.03 -9.88 9.17
C TRP A 480 7.76 -8.39 9.45
N VAL A 481 8.81 -7.56 9.50
CA VAL A 481 8.67 -6.11 9.64
C VAL A 481 7.85 -5.52 8.48
N THR A 482 8.13 -5.95 7.24
CA THR A 482 7.38 -5.51 6.05
C THR A 482 5.89 -5.85 6.15
N ALA A 483 5.57 -7.09 6.49
CA ALA A 483 4.19 -7.55 6.64
C ALA A 483 3.48 -6.83 7.79
N PHE A 484 4.13 -6.69 8.95
CA PHE A 484 3.57 -6.01 10.12
C PHE A 484 3.28 -4.53 9.84
N LEU A 485 4.25 -3.78 9.30
CA LEU A 485 4.07 -2.36 8.99
C LEU A 485 2.98 -2.14 7.92
N SER A 486 2.90 -3.02 6.93
CA SER A 486 1.81 -2.98 5.96
C SER A 486 0.45 -3.20 6.62
N MET A 487 0.32 -4.15 7.55
CA MET A 487 -0.94 -4.45 8.24
C MET A 487 -1.45 -3.32 9.15
N LEU A 488 -0.60 -2.37 9.54
CA LEU A 488 -1.00 -1.17 10.28
C LEU A 488 -1.78 -0.16 9.41
N THR A 489 -1.56 -0.20 8.10
CA THR A 489 -2.08 0.80 7.15
C THR A 489 -2.94 0.18 6.06
N GLU A 490 -3.04 -1.14 6.00
CA GLU A 490 -3.80 -1.91 5.02
C GLU A 490 -4.42 -3.16 5.65
N ASP A 491 -5.52 -3.62 5.08
CA ASP A 491 -6.18 -4.89 5.40
C ASP A 491 -5.66 -6.02 4.50
N THR A 492 -4.35 -6.29 4.61
CA THR A 492 -3.57 -7.18 3.74
C THR A 492 -4.18 -8.58 3.53
N LEU A 493 -4.79 -9.19 4.55
CA LEU A 493 -5.34 -10.55 4.49
C LEU A 493 -6.78 -10.61 3.94
N GLU A 494 -7.34 -9.49 3.48
CA GLU A 494 -8.68 -9.42 2.88
C GLU A 494 -8.68 -9.66 1.37
N THR A 495 -7.48 -9.75 0.75
CA THR A 495 -7.31 -9.96 -0.69
C THR A 495 -6.50 -11.23 -0.97
N GLN A 496 -6.79 -11.91 -2.09
CA GLN A 496 -6.03 -13.11 -2.51
C GLN A 496 -4.52 -12.80 -2.60
N ALA A 497 -4.18 -11.66 -3.19
CA ALA A 497 -2.82 -11.17 -3.35
C ALA A 497 -2.10 -11.01 -2.00
N GLY A 498 -2.73 -10.33 -1.03
CA GLY A 498 -2.09 -10.08 0.26
C GLY A 498 -2.02 -11.33 1.17
N VAL A 499 -3.04 -12.20 1.14
CA VAL A 499 -2.97 -13.53 1.79
C VAL A 499 -1.83 -14.36 1.20
N SER A 500 -1.74 -14.39 -0.13
CA SER A 500 -0.68 -15.14 -0.84
C SER A 500 0.71 -14.61 -0.51
N PHE A 501 0.89 -13.28 -0.52
CA PHE A 501 2.13 -12.62 -0.10
C PHE A 501 2.54 -13.06 1.31
N PHE A 502 1.64 -12.90 2.29
CA PHE A 502 1.95 -13.21 3.68
C PHE A 502 2.27 -14.69 3.87
N ILE A 503 1.42 -15.58 3.36
CA ILE A 503 1.55 -17.02 3.64
C ILE A 503 2.71 -17.66 2.89
N PHE A 504 3.01 -17.19 1.68
CA PHE A 504 4.14 -17.66 0.89
C PHE A 504 5.45 -17.38 1.62
N PHE A 505 5.73 -16.12 1.95
CA PHE A 505 7.00 -15.75 2.59
C PHE A 505 7.11 -16.23 4.03
N ASN A 506 6.02 -16.18 4.80
CA ASN A 506 6.02 -16.71 6.17
C ASN A 506 6.36 -18.21 6.16
N SER A 507 5.69 -19.00 5.31
CA SER A 507 5.91 -20.46 5.24
C SER A 507 7.26 -20.81 4.59
N LEU A 508 7.68 -20.08 3.55
CA LEU A 508 8.95 -20.30 2.88
C LEU A 508 10.13 -20.15 3.84
N PHE A 509 10.18 -19.02 4.58
CA PHE A 509 11.29 -18.72 5.45
C PHE A 509 11.29 -19.52 6.75
N LEU A 510 10.12 -19.90 7.28
CA LEU A 510 10.03 -20.74 8.48
C LEU A 510 10.29 -22.22 8.18
N PHE A 511 9.73 -22.77 7.10
CA PHE A 511 9.68 -24.22 6.89
C PHE A 511 10.61 -24.75 5.79
N LEU A 512 10.78 -24.01 4.70
CA LEU A 512 11.52 -24.50 3.52
C LEU A 512 12.94 -23.95 3.41
N LYS A 513 13.33 -23.00 4.27
CA LYS A 513 14.69 -22.44 4.34
C LYS A 513 15.59 -23.26 5.27
N ASN A 514 16.74 -23.68 4.78
CA ASN A 514 17.76 -24.32 5.61
C ASN A 514 18.38 -23.31 6.60
N LYS A 515 18.53 -23.72 7.86
CA LYS A 515 19.13 -22.94 8.95
C LYS A 515 20.53 -22.42 8.64
N GLU A 516 21.33 -23.23 7.95
CA GLU A 516 22.72 -22.93 7.64
C GLU A 516 22.86 -21.77 6.65
N LEU A 517 21.80 -21.43 5.90
CA LEU A 517 21.85 -20.38 4.87
C LEU A 517 22.16 -19.00 5.44
N ASP A 518 21.75 -18.71 6.68
CA ASP A 518 21.90 -17.37 7.27
C ASP A 518 22.94 -17.30 8.39
N LYS A 519 23.67 -18.39 8.65
CA LYS A 519 24.78 -18.34 9.61
C LYS A 519 25.77 -17.25 9.18
N ASN A 520 26.04 -16.31 10.08
CA ASN A 520 26.95 -15.18 9.89
C ASN A 520 26.55 -14.14 8.82
N PHE A 521 25.26 -14.06 8.46
CA PHE A 521 24.78 -12.99 7.59
C PHE A 521 24.48 -11.69 8.38
N ILE A 522 25.33 -10.67 8.16
CA ILE A 522 25.36 -9.29 8.72
C ILE A 522 25.88 -9.15 10.15
#